data_AF-A0A9P7NEB1-F1
#
_entry.id   AF-A0A9P7NEB1-F1
#
_cell.length_a   1.000
_cell.length_b   1.000
_cell.length_c   1.000
_cell.angle_alpha   90.00
_cell.angle_beta   90.00
_cell.angle_gamma   90.00
#
_symmetry.space_group_name_H-M   'P 1'
#
loop_
_entity.id
_entity.type
_entity.pdbx_description
1 polymer ?
#
loop_
_entity_poly.entity_id
_entity_poly.type
_entity_poly.pdbx_seq_one_letter_code
_entity_poly.pdbx_strand_id
1 'polypeptide(L)'
;MKFFAVAVAAFASVAVATPTDKGEWCTPATYRCDPYYTNDKPGWSVCNTSNKWVFAGNCKTGEKCVFNYDNGSPYCIPYDHPSA
;
A
#
# COMPACT_ATOMS: atom_id res chain seq x y z
N MET A 1 26.22 59.36 0.78
CA MET A 1 25.54 58.19 1.37
C MET A 1 25.10 57.32 0.20
N LYS A 2 25.91 56.35 -0.26
CA LYS A 2 25.72 54.91 0.02
C LYS A 2 24.24 54.52 0.01
N PHE A 3 23.66 54.39 -1.18
CA PHE A 3 22.33 53.79 -1.34
C PHE A 3 22.47 52.28 -1.12
N PHE A 4 21.79 51.83 -0.10
CA PHE A 4 21.96 50.53 0.52
C PHE A 4 21.61 49.39 -0.44
N ALA A 5 22.44 48.38 -0.34
CA ALA A 5 22.41 47.12 -1.05
C ALA A 5 21.08 46.37 -0.87
N VAL A 6 20.62 45.79 -1.98
CA VAL A 6 20.14 44.40 -2.10
C VAL A 6 19.07 44.01 -1.09
N ALA A 7 17.80 44.23 -1.45
CA ALA A 7 16.67 43.55 -0.82
C ALA A 7 16.50 42.17 -1.47
N VAL A 8 16.65 41.16 -0.62
CA VAL A 8 16.66 39.71 -0.90
C VAL A 8 15.37 39.25 -1.57
N ALA A 9 15.46 38.85 -2.84
CA ALA A 9 14.43 38.07 -3.53
C ALA A 9 14.74 36.58 -3.32
N ALA A 10 14.13 35.95 -2.32
CA ALA A 10 14.11 34.49 -2.20
C ALA A 10 12.87 34.07 -1.40
N PHE A 11 11.71 34.09 -2.04
CA PHE A 11 10.58 33.28 -1.56
C PHE A 11 10.96 31.82 -1.84
N ALA A 12 11.39 31.13 -0.80
CA ALA A 12 11.66 29.71 -0.84
C ALA A 12 10.36 28.99 -1.26
N SER A 13 10.39 28.39 -2.45
CA SER A 13 9.30 27.57 -2.97
C SER A 13 9.04 26.44 -1.97
N VAL A 14 7.90 26.50 -1.29
CA VAL A 14 7.43 25.37 -0.48
C VAL A 14 7.01 24.28 -1.45
N ALA A 15 7.92 23.38 -1.79
CA ALA A 15 7.58 22.15 -2.46
C ALA A 15 6.75 21.33 -1.46
N VAL A 16 5.42 21.48 -1.51
CA VAL A 16 4.51 20.53 -0.89
C VAL A 16 4.80 19.20 -1.56
N ALA A 17 5.51 18.33 -0.84
CA ALA A 17 5.61 16.92 -1.18
C ALA A 17 4.19 16.34 -1.08
N THR A 18 3.43 16.47 -2.15
CA THR A 18 2.22 15.67 -2.33
C THR A 18 2.69 14.22 -2.33
N PRO A 19 2.21 13.37 -1.42
CA PRO A 19 2.54 11.96 -1.48
C PRO A 19 2.11 11.45 -2.85
N THR A 20 3.09 11.23 -3.74
CA THR A 20 2.88 10.63 -5.06
C THR A 20 2.69 9.12 -4.93
N ASP A 21 2.14 8.68 -3.80
CA ASP A 21 1.66 7.33 -3.64
C ASP A 21 0.45 7.22 -4.55
N LYS A 22 0.70 6.85 -5.81
CA LYS A 22 -0.26 6.14 -6.67
C LYS A 22 -0.67 4.78 -6.07
N GLY A 23 -0.56 4.61 -4.75
CA GLY A 23 -1.15 3.51 -4.04
C GLY A 23 -2.66 3.69 -4.12
N GLU A 24 -3.32 2.74 -4.77
CA GLU A 24 -4.77 2.66 -4.90
C GLU A 24 -5.42 2.99 -3.56
N TRP A 25 -6.32 3.98 -3.58
CA TRP A 25 -7.12 4.34 -2.42
C TRP A 25 -8.02 3.17 -2.04
N CYS A 26 -8.03 2.77 -0.76
CA CYS A 26 -8.82 1.64 -0.27
C CYS A 26 -9.75 2.02 0.89
N THR A 27 -10.77 1.20 1.14
CA THR A 27 -11.69 1.35 2.27
C THR A 27 -11.09 0.71 3.53
N PRO A 28 -10.95 1.42 4.67
CA PRO A 28 -10.38 0.86 5.89
C PRO A 28 -11.08 -0.45 6.31
N ALA A 29 -10.31 -1.35 6.93
CA ALA A 29 -10.78 -2.68 7.35
C ALA A 29 -11.24 -3.59 6.19
N THR A 30 -10.77 -3.33 4.97
CA THR A 30 -10.86 -4.29 3.86
C THR A 30 -9.54 -5.03 3.69
N TYR A 31 -9.63 -6.19 3.04
CA TYR A 31 -8.50 -7.04 2.76
C TYR A 31 -8.41 -7.30 1.26
N ARG A 32 -7.21 -7.66 0.79
CA ARG A 32 -7.02 -8.19 -0.56
C ARG A 32 -5.93 -9.25 -0.57
N CYS A 33 -6.07 -10.23 -1.45
CA CYS A 33 -4.93 -11.07 -1.80
C CYS A 33 -3.93 -10.26 -2.61
N ASP A 34 -2.65 -10.47 -2.33
CA ASP A 34 -1.54 -9.93 -3.09
C ASP A 34 -0.64 -11.11 -3.47
N PRO A 35 -0.62 -11.50 -4.76
CA PRO A 35 0.12 -12.67 -5.20
C PRO A 35 1.65 -12.49 -5.12
N TYR A 36 2.17 -11.27 -4.93
CA TYR A 36 3.61 -10.98 -5.01
C TYR A 36 4.10 -10.00 -3.91
N TYR A 37 3.46 -10.00 -2.74
CA TYR A 37 3.68 -8.93 -1.74
C TYR A 37 5.12 -8.80 -1.25
N THR A 38 5.75 -9.90 -0.81
CA THR A 38 7.17 -9.88 -0.37
C THR A 38 7.94 -11.07 -0.93
N ASN A 39 9.03 -10.79 -1.65
CA ASN A 39 9.92 -11.81 -2.22
C ASN A 39 9.17 -12.87 -3.04
N ASP A 40 8.22 -12.44 -3.87
CA ASP A 40 7.37 -13.30 -4.72
C ASP A 40 6.55 -14.34 -3.92
N LYS A 41 6.34 -14.11 -2.63
CA LYS A 41 5.44 -14.94 -1.82
C LYS A 41 4.02 -14.39 -1.90
N PRO A 42 3.03 -15.26 -2.18
CA PRO A 42 1.63 -14.86 -2.08
C PRO A 42 1.30 -14.50 -0.63
N GLY A 43 0.45 -13.51 -0.44
CA GLY A 43 0.05 -13.02 0.86
C GLY A 43 -1.19 -12.16 0.78
N TRP A 44 -1.40 -11.32 1.79
CA TRP A 44 -2.50 -10.39 1.80
C TRP A 44 -2.13 -9.05 2.41
N SER A 45 -2.86 -8.03 1.98
CA SER A 45 -2.79 -6.68 2.52
C SER A 45 -4.08 -6.34 3.25
N VAL A 46 -3.97 -5.47 4.25
CA VAL A 46 -5.11 -4.82 4.90
C VAL A 46 -5.11 -3.35 4.56
N CYS A 47 -6.28 -2.77 4.35
CA CYS A 47 -6.42 -1.34 4.21
C CYS A 47 -6.42 -0.67 5.59
N ASN A 48 -5.42 0.17 5.84
CA ASN A 48 -5.33 0.93 7.09
C ASN A 48 -6.27 2.15 7.10
N THR A 49 -6.32 2.86 8.24
CA THR A 49 -7.16 4.05 8.43
C THR A 49 -6.73 5.27 7.62
N SER A 50 -5.55 5.23 7.00
CA SER A 50 -5.05 6.26 6.09
C SER A 50 -5.36 5.93 4.63
N ASN A 51 -6.25 4.97 4.37
CA ASN A 51 -6.65 4.53 3.04
C ASN A 51 -5.49 3.94 2.21
N LYS A 52 -4.51 3.31 2.89
CA LYS A 52 -3.36 2.66 2.25
C LYS A 52 -3.37 1.16 2.52
N TRP A 53 -3.11 0.39 1.46
CA TRP A 53 -2.80 -1.03 1.59
C TRP A 53 -1.46 -1.20 2.30
N VAL A 54 -1.48 -1.95 3.39
CA VAL A 54 -0.29 -2.29 4.16
C VAL A 54 -0.20 -3.80 4.33
N PHE A 55 1.03 -4.27 4.53
CA PHE A 55 1.33 -5.68 4.79
C PHE A 55 0.49 -6.19 5.95
N ALA A 56 -0.16 -7.34 5.76
CA ALA A 56 -0.86 -8.03 6.83
C ALA A 56 -0.32 -9.45 7.05
N GLY A 57 0.13 -10.13 5.99
CA GLY A 57 0.80 -11.42 6.14
C GLY A 57 1.16 -12.08 4.82
N ASN A 58 1.93 -13.16 4.93
CA ASN A 58 2.32 -14.02 3.81
C ASN A 58 1.74 -15.42 4.01
N CYS A 59 1.44 -16.08 2.90
CA CYS A 59 1.19 -17.51 2.86
C CYS A 59 2.50 -18.29 2.96
N LYS A 60 2.40 -19.54 3.40
CA LYS A 60 3.54 -20.44 3.51
C LYS A 60 3.96 -20.92 2.12
N THR A 61 5.15 -21.51 2.03
CA THR A 61 5.58 -22.18 0.80
C THR A 61 4.61 -23.32 0.47
N GLY A 62 4.12 -23.37 -0.77
CA GLY A 62 3.13 -24.36 -1.22
C GLY A 62 1.67 -23.92 -1.06
N GLU A 63 1.42 -22.68 -0.62
CA GLU A 63 0.08 -22.10 -0.51
C GLU A 63 -0.11 -20.94 -1.50
N LYS A 64 -1.36 -20.71 -1.91
CA LYS A 64 -1.82 -19.52 -2.64
C LYS A 64 -2.77 -18.71 -1.76
N CYS A 65 -2.80 -17.39 -1.94
CA CYS A 65 -3.85 -16.56 -1.37
C CYS A 65 -5.11 -16.65 -2.24
N VAL A 66 -6.25 -16.96 -1.62
CA VAL A 66 -7.57 -16.91 -2.24
C VAL A 66 -8.47 -16.02 -1.40
N PHE A 67 -9.19 -15.12 -2.06
CA PHE A 67 -10.12 -14.22 -1.39
C PHE A 67 -11.50 -14.86 -1.33
N ASN A 68 -12.05 -15.02 -0.12
CA ASN A 68 -13.42 -15.45 0.07
C ASN A 68 -14.33 -14.21 0.08
N TYR A 69 -15.16 -14.07 -0.95
CA TYR A 69 -16.07 -12.94 -1.09
C TYR A 69 -17.28 -13.01 -0.15
N ASP A 70 -17.65 -14.20 0.34
CA ASP A 70 -18.80 -14.37 1.25
C ASP A 70 -18.53 -13.75 2.63
N ASN A 71 -17.27 -13.77 3.07
CA ASN A 71 -16.86 -13.20 4.35
C ASN A 71 -15.81 -12.07 4.24
N GLY A 72 -15.45 -11.68 3.01
CA GLY A 72 -14.53 -10.57 2.74
C GLY A 72 -13.10 -10.80 3.23
N SER A 73 -12.66 -12.05 3.38
CA SER A 73 -11.37 -12.40 4.00
C SER A 73 -10.45 -13.22 3.08
N PRO A 74 -9.13 -12.97 3.12
CA PRO A 74 -8.14 -13.77 2.41
C PRO A 74 -7.81 -15.05 3.19
N TYR A 75 -7.54 -16.12 2.46
CA TYR A 75 -7.13 -17.42 3.00
C TYR A 75 -5.90 -17.92 2.26
N CYS A 76 -4.95 -18.44 3.02
CA CYS A 76 -3.86 -19.23 2.46
C CYS A 76 -4.31 -20.67 2.36
N ILE A 77 -4.41 -21.17 1.13
CA ILE A 77 -4.81 -22.55 0.85
C ILE A 77 -3.73 -23.26 0.04
N PRO A 78 -3.54 -24.57 0.23
CA PRO A 78 -2.61 -25.35 -0.59
C PRO A 78 -2.89 -25.23 -2.10
N TYR A 79 -1.85 -25.27 -2.94
CA TYR A 79 -2.02 -25.16 -4.40
C TYR A 79 -2.83 -26.31 -5.01
N ASP A 80 -2.72 -27.51 -4.43
CA ASP A 80 -3.47 -28.71 -4.81
C ASP A 80 -4.92 -28.68 -4.34
N HIS A 81 -5.28 -27.74 -3.46
CA HIS A 81 -6.65 -27.55 -3.06
C HIS A 81 -7.45 -26.91 -4.21
N PRO A 82 -8.58 -27.53 -4.65
CA PRO A 82 -9.44 -26.93 -5.65
C PRO A 82 -9.91 -25.57 -5.15
N SER A 83 -9.78 -24.56 -6.02
CA SER A 83 -10.34 -23.24 -5.77
C SER A 83 -11.87 -23.39 -5.69
N ALA A 84 -12.46 -22.94 -4.59
CA ALA A 84 -13.91 -22.88 -4.41
C ALA A 84 -14.55 -21.93 -5.42
#